data_AF-A0A7K3DX35-F1
#
_entry.id   AF-A0A7K3DX35-F1
#
_cell.length_a   1.000
_cell.length_b   1.000
_cell.length_c   1.000
_cell.angle_alpha   90.00
_cell.angle_beta   90.00
_cell.angle_gamma   90.00
#
_symmetry.space_group_name_H-M   'P 1'
#
loop_
_entity.id
_entity.type
_entity.pdbx_description
1 polymer ?
#
loop_
_entity_poly.entity_id
_entity_poly.type
_entity_poly.pdbx_seq_one_letter_code
_entity_poly.pdbx_strand_id
1 'polypeptide(L)'
;MGIDTAAARVAAGTDEDPDTGVQLLYPVLDRTGLLSGVVTRSRLLGAGPDDIRPLSALAQPPVVAHPDETLRTVANRMAAHHVTRVVVTPRDEPGRVDGILSLGQLLEARRVDLHEEQHVERVFRRRREPAGVR
;
A
#
# COMPACT_ATOMS: atom_id res chain seq x y z
N MET A 1 -3.34 9.99 38.49
CA MET A 1 -3.90 10.13 37.13
C MET A 1 -2.74 9.94 36.16
N GLY A 2 -2.46 8.69 35.81
CA GLY A 2 -1.26 8.32 35.04
C GLY A 2 -1.41 8.78 33.60
N ILE A 3 -0.41 9.52 33.12
CA ILE A 3 -0.19 9.81 31.70
C ILE A 3 0.04 8.48 31.01
N ASP A 4 -1.00 7.98 30.33
CA ASP A 4 -0.99 6.72 29.57
C ASP A 4 -0.22 6.95 28.26
N THR A 5 1.11 6.90 28.34
CA THR A 5 2.03 7.00 27.20
C THR A 5 1.95 5.71 26.37
N ALA A 6 0.98 5.65 25.46
CA ALA A 6 0.93 4.63 24.42
C ALA A 6 2.14 4.82 23.49
N ALA A 7 3.21 4.06 23.75
CA ALA A 7 4.41 3.99 22.92
C ALA A 7 4.04 3.36 21.58
N ALA A 8 3.64 4.20 20.63
CA ALA A 8 3.24 3.75 19.32
C ALA A 8 4.49 3.52 18.46
N ARG A 9 4.63 2.34 17.87
CA ARG A 9 5.78 1.99 17.03
C ARG A 9 5.51 2.37 15.57
N VAL A 10 6.50 2.99 14.93
CA VAL A 10 6.52 3.25 13.49
C VAL A 10 7.17 2.07 12.79
N ALA A 11 6.43 1.39 11.91
CA ALA A 11 6.99 0.41 10.97
C ALA A 11 7.27 1.13 9.64
N ALA A 12 8.52 1.52 9.38
CA ALA A 12 8.87 2.13 8.09
C ALA A 12 8.98 1.04 7.01
N GLY A 13 8.10 1.08 6.00
CA GLY A 13 8.32 0.34 4.75
C GLY A 13 9.31 1.11 3.89
N THR A 14 10.58 0.73 3.93
CA THR A 14 11.65 1.30 3.09
C THR A 14 11.57 0.69 1.70
N ASP A 15 10.89 1.40 0.81
CA ASP A 15 11.15 1.34 -0.63
C ASP A 15 11.53 2.77 -1.02
N GLU A 16 12.84 3.00 -1.22
CA GLU A 16 13.39 4.29 -1.60
C GLU A 16 13.29 4.45 -3.10
N ASP A 17 12.23 5.15 -3.54
CA ASP A 17 12.09 5.65 -4.92
C ASP A 17 12.39 7.16 -4.88
N PRO A 18 13.41 7.66 -5.61
CA PRO A 18 13.97 8.99 -5.39
C PRO A 18 13.17 10.15 -6.01
N ASP A 19 11.90 9.93 -6.40
CA ASP A 19 11.10 10.98 -7.02
C ASP A 19 10.36 11.84 -5.98
N THR A 20 10.49 13.16 -6.13
CA THR A 20 10.32 14.22 -5.10
C THR A 20 8.85 14.47 -4.65
N GLY A 21 7.93 13.53 -4.89
CA GLY A 21 6.50 13.64 -4.58
C GLY A 21 5.89 12.51 -3.74
N VAL A 22 6.69 11.58 -3.22
CA VAL A 22 6.16 10.41 -2.50
C VAL A 22 5.56 10.78 -1.13
N GLN A 23 4.30 10.41 -0.92
CA GLN A 23 3.67 10.46 0.41
C GLN A 23 4.32 9.38 1.28
N LEU A 24 5.28 9.74 2.14
CA LEU A 24 5.79 8.81 3.14
C LEU A 24 4.71 8.58 4.20
N LEU A 25 4.26 7.32 4.29
CA LEU A 25 3.21 6.84 5.18
C LEU A 25 3.81 5.88 6.21
N TYR A 26 3.50 6.12 7.48
CA TYR A 26 4.00 5.36 8.62
C TYR A 26 2.81 4.76 9.38
N PRO A 27 2.63 3.43 9.37
CA PRO A 27 1.71 2.73 10.26
C PRO A 27 2.08 2.99 11.71
N VAL A 28 1.06 3.30 12.51
CA VAL A 28 1.15 3.51 13.95
C VAL A 28 0.54 2.29 14.60
N LEU A 29 1.37 1.49 15.27
CA LEU A 29 0.93 0.30 15.99
C LEU A 29 0.71 0.62 17.48
N ASP A 30 -0.32 0.04 18.08
CA ASP A 30 -0.52 0.09 19.52
C ASP A 30 0.44 -0.82 20.28
N ARG A 31 0.28 -0.90 21.61
CA ARG A 31 1.12 -1.73 22.48
C ARG A 31 1.00 -3.24 22.20
N THR A 32 -0.09 -3.68 21.58
CA THR A 32 -0.34 -5.06 21.21
C THR A 32 0.19 -5.39 19.81
N GLY A 33 0.72 -4.39 19.09
CA GLY A 33 1.22 -4.54 17.73
C GLY A 33 0.14 -4.41 16.66
N LEU A 34 -1.07 -4.00 17.04
CA LEU A 34 -2.19 -3.82 16.12
C LEU A 34 -2.23 -2.40 15.56
N LEU A 35 -2.70 -2.27 14.32
CA LEU A 35 -2.81 -1.01 13.61
C LEU A 35 -3.79 -0.06 14.31
N SER A 36 -3.27 1.03 14.86
CA SER A 36 -4.05 2.12 15.47
C SER A 36 -4.32 3.25 14.47
N GLY A 37 -3.51 3.38 13.43
CA GLY A 37 -3.71 4.36 12.35
C GLY A 37 -2.45 4.56 11.52
N VAL A 38 -2.40 5.66 10.76
CA VAL A 38 -1.22 6.06 9.98
C VAL A 38 -0.86 7.53 10.21
N VAL A 39 0.42 7.83 10.12
CA VAL A 39 0.95 9.19 10.12
C VAL A 39 1.74 9.41 8.85
N THR A 40 1.53 10.55 8.18
CA THR A 40 2.33 10.95 7.04
C THR A 40 3.53 11.80 7.47
N ARG A 41 4.64 11.77 6.72
CA ARG A 41 5.81 12.62 6.98
C ARG A 41 5.46 14.11 7.12
N SER A 42 4.60 14.65 6.26
CA SER A 42 4.18 16.06 6.34
C SER A 42 3.54 16.41 7.68
N ARG A 43 2.71 15.51 8.22
CA ARG A 43 2.05 15.66 9.52
C ARG A 43 3.03 15.53 10.68
N LEU A 44 4.01 14.63 10.57
CA LEU A 44 5.08 14.50 11.56
C LEU A 44 5.94 15.77 11.62
N LEU A 45 6.32 16.31 10.45
CA LEU A 45 7.09 17.55 10.37
C LEU A 45 6.28 18.78 10.81
N GLY A 46 4.96 18.79 10.57
CA GLY A 46 4.07 19.87 10.98
C GLY A 46 3.78 19.94 12.47
N ALA A 47 4.00 18.85 13.22
CA ALA A 47 3.85 18.83 14.67
C ALA A 47 4.95 19.66 15.37
N GLY A 48 6.14 19.74 14.76
CA GLY A 48 7.30 20.40 15.35
C GLY A 48 8.00 19.53 16.40
N PRO A 49 9.27 19.85 16.74
CA PRO A 49 10.09 19.02 17.63
C PRO A 49 9.64 19.06 19.10
N ASP A 50 8.92 20.10 19.51
CA ASP A 50 8.47 20.30 20.89
C ASP A 50 7.10 19.67 21.18
N ASP A 51 6.49 18.99 20.19
CA ASP A 51 5.21 18.31 20.39
C ASP A 51 5.39 17.01 21.18
N ILE A 52 5.00 17.06 22.45
CA ILE A 52 5.07 15.93 23.39
C ILE A 52 3.85 15.00 23.33
N ARG A 53 2.89 15.24 22.42
CA ARG A 53 1.73 14.36 22.29
C ARG A 53 2.14 12.97 21.81
N PRO A 54 1.42 11.91 22.23
CA PRO A 54 1.68 10.58 21.69
C PRO A 54 1.42 10.55 20.18
N LEU A 55 2.21 9.76 19.44
CA LEU A 55 2.08 9.65 17.98
C LEU A 55 0.67 9.21 17.53
N SER A 56 -0.02 8.43 18.37
CA SER A 56 -1.42 8.05 18.13
C SER A 56 -2.36 9.26 18.04
N ALA A 57 -2.06 10.38 18.69
CA ALA A 57 -2.85 11.62 18.58
C ALA A 57 -2.68 12.29 17.20
N LEU A 58 -1.59 11.99 16.48
CA LEU A 58 -1.35 12.43 15.12
C LEU A 58 -1.88 11.44 14.08
N ALA A 59 -2.20 10.19 14.49
CA ALA A 59 -2.63 9.14 13.60
C ALA A 59 -4.01 9.42 13.00
N GLN A 60 -4.20 9.03 11.74
CA GLN A 60 -5.46 9.07 11.03
C GLN A 60 -5.85 7.67 10.56
N PRO A 61 -7.15 7.40 10.30
CA PRO A 61 -7.56 6.14 9.70
C PRO A 61 -6.85 5.89 8.36
N PRO A 62 -6.27 4.70 8.15
CA PRO A 62 -5.61 4.37 6.90
C PRO A 62 -6.62 4.07 5.80
N VAL A 63 -6.21 4.32 4.56
CA VAL A 63 -6.79 3.63 3.41
C VAL A 63 -6.17 2.24 3.37
N VAL A 64 -7.03 1.22 3.49
CA VAL A 64 -6.62 -0.19 3.58
C VAL A 64 -6.78 -0.87 2.23
N ALA A 65 -5.87 -1.78 1.92
CA ALA A 65 -6.01 -2.78 0.87
C ALA A 65 -5.85 -4.19 1.44
N HIS A 66 -6.33 -5.17 0.71
CA HIS A 66 -6.27 -6.57 1.14
C HIS A 66 -5.47 -7.40 0.13
N PRO A 67 -4.76 -8.46 0.58
CA PRO A 67 -3.91 -9.28 -0.29
C PRO A 67 -4.65 -9.98 -1.45
N ASP A 68 -5.96 -10.19 -1.30
CA ASP A 68 -6.84 -10.83 -2.29
C ASP A 68 -7.36 -9.85 -3.37
N GLU A 69 -7.06 -8.56 -3.24
CA GLU A 69 -7.53 -7.53 -4.17
C GLU A 69 -6.61 -7.40 -5.39
N THR A 70 -7.22 -7.11 -6.54
CA THR A 70 -6.44 -6.80 -7.74
C THR A 70 -5.77 -5.44 -7.61
N LEU A 71 -4.59 -5.30 -8.23
CA LEU A 71 -3.85 -4.04 -8.29
C LEU A 71 -4.69 -2.89 -8.87
N ARG A 72 -5.55 -3.18 -9.85
CA ARG A 72 -6.49 -2.21 -10.44
C ARG A 72 -7.49 -1.69 -9.40
N THR A 73 -8.05 -2.57 -8.58
CA THR A 73 -8.97 -2.16 -7.51
C THR A 73 -8.27 -1.24 -6.51
N VAL A 74 -7.03 -1.59 -6.12
CA VAL A 74 -6.23 -0.78 -5.20
C VAL A 74 -5.87 0.58 -5.81
N ALA A 75 -5.49 0.63 -7.09
CA ALA A 75 -5.22 1.88 -7.82
C ALA A 75 -6.44 2.81 -7.86
N ASN A 76 -7.62 2.26 -8.16
CA ASN A 76 -8.87 3.03 -8.15
C ASN A 76 -9.17 3.59 -6.76
N ARG A 77 -8.92 2.80 -5.70
CA ARG A 77 -9.07 3.27 -4.30
C ARG A 77 -8.09 4.39 -3.98
N MET A 78 -6.82 4.25 -4.36
CA MET A 78 -5.81 5.30 -4.20
C MET A 78 -6.26 6.61 -4.85
N ALA A 79 -6.77 6.55 -6.09
CA ALA A 79 -7.28 7.71 -6.81
C ALA A 79 -8.49 8.34 -6.11
N ALA A 80 -9.48 7.54 -5.69
CA ALA A 80 -10.67 8.04 -5.00
C ALA A 80 -10.33 8.76 -3.69
N HIS A 81 -9.38 8.23 -2.92
CA HIS A 81 -8.94 8.80 -1.66
C HIS A 81 -7.81 9.83 -1.78
N HIS A 82 -7.33 10.10 -3.00
CA HIS A 82 -6.24 11.05 -3.27
C HIS A 82 -4.95 10.71 -2.48
N VAL A 83 -4.63 9.41 -2.39
CA VAL A 83 -3.43 8.90 -1.70
C VAL A 83 -2.55 8.13 -2.67
N THR A 84 -1.24 8.05 -2.37
CA THR A 84 -0.28 7.28 -3.20
C THR A 84 0.27 6.05 -2.50
N ARG A 85 -0.18 5.79 -1.26
CA ARG A 85 0.17 4.60 -0.49
C ARG A 85 -1.05 4.10 0.30
N VAL A 86 -1.14 2.79 0.49
CA VAL A 86 -2.16 2.12 1.31
C VAL A 86 -1.50 1.14 2.25
N VAL A 87 -2.16 0.86 3.37
CA VAL A 87 -1.74 -0.23 4.29
C VAL A 87 -2.40 -1.52 3.82
N VAL A 88 -1.62 -2.59 3.71
CA VAL A 88 -2.15 -3.91 3.39
C VAL A 88 -2.42 -4.66 4.69
N THR A 89 -3.68 -5.07 4.89
CA THR A 89 -4.09 -5.89 6.04
C THR A 89 -4.90 -7.09 5.55
N PRO A 90 -4.80 -8.25 6.21
CA PRO A 90 -5.72 -9.36 5.98
C PRO A 90 -7.17 -8.95 6.28
N ARG A 91 -8.14 -9.63 5.67
CA ARG A 91 -9.57 -9.40 5.95
C ARG A 91 -10.03 -10.00 7.28
N ASP A 92 -9.47 -11.16 7.62
CA ASP A 92 -9.70 -11.90 8.87
C ASP A 92 -8.99 -11.27 10.08
N GLU A 93 -7.87 -10.58 9.83
CA GLU A 93 -7.08 -9.89 10.86
C GLU A 93 -6.85 -8.41 10.49
N PRO A 94 -7.88 -7.53 10.52
CA PRO A 94 -7.78 -6.14 10.04
C PRO A 94 -6.81 -5.26 10.86
N GLY A 95 -6.44 -5.69 12.07
CA GLY A 95 -5.43 -5.02 12.89
C GLY A 95 -3.99 -5.42 12.53
N ARG A 96 -3.78 -6.52 11.80
CA ARG A 96 -2.44 -6.97 11.40
C ARG A 96 -1.99 -6.25 10.13
N VAL A 97 -0.81 -5.65 10.18
CA VAL A 97 -0.19 -5.03 9.00
C VAL A 97 0.68 -6.05 8.30
N ASP A 98 0.30 -6.45 7.09
CA ASP A 98 1.13 -7.29 6.23
C ASP A 98 2.18 -6.45 5.46
N GLY A 99 1.86 -5.18 5.16
CA GLY A 99 2.80 -4.29 4.49
C GLY A 99 2.21 -2.95 4.05
N ILE A 100 2.96 -2.26 3.19
CA ILE A 100 2.55 -1.01 2.55
C ILE A 100 2.69 -1.19 1.05
N LEU A 101 1.65 -0.80 0.30
CA LEU A 101 1.69 -0.79 -1.16
C LEU A 101 1.69 0.65 -1.66
N SER A 102 2.66 0.97 -2.52
CA SER A 102 2.79 2.29 -3.13
C SER A 102 2.26 2.31 -4.57
N LEU A 103 1.85 3.50 -5.05
CA LEU A 103 1.46 3.69 -6.45
C LEU A 103 2.62 3.35 -7.41
N GLY A 104 3.86 3.65 -7.05
CA GLY A 104 5.04 3.28 -7.83
C GLY A 104 5.16 1.76 -8.02
N GLN A 105 4.94 0.98 -6.95
CA GLN A 105 4.91 -0.48 -7.03
C GLN A 105 3.76 -1.00 -7.90
N LEU A 106 2.58 -0.37 -7.86
CA LEU A 106 1.48 -0.71 -8.77
C LEU A 106 1.86 -0.49 -10.24
N LEU A 107 2.55 0.61 -10.53
CA LEU A 107 3.00 0.94 -11.88
C LEU A 107 4.11 -0.01 -12.36
N GLU A 108 5.04 -0.38 -11.48
CA GLU A 108 6.10 -1.34 -11.80
C GLU A 108 5.53 -2.72 -12.09
N ALA A 109 4.61 -3.21 -11.25
CA ALA A 109 3.91 -4.47 -11.50
C ALA A 109 3.17 -4.45 -12.85
N ARG A 110 2.52 -3.32 -13.22
CA ARG A 110 1.87 -3.20 -14.53
C ARG A 110 2.88 -3.23 -15.70
N ARG A 111 4.10 -2.72 -15.53
CA ARG A 111 5.14 -2.84 -16.56
C ARG A 111 5.52 -4.31 -16.77
N VAL A 112 5.66 -5.08 -15.69
CA VAL A 112 5.95 -6.52 -15.76
C VAL A 112 4.80 -7.27 -16.43
N ASP A 113 3.55 -7.01 -16.05
CA ASP A 113 2.38 -7.63 -16.67
C ASP A 113 2.29 -7.37 -18.18
N LEU A 114 2.65 -6.16 -18.64
CA LEU A 114 2.68 -5.82 -20.07
C LEU A 114 3.75 -6.61 -20.85
N HIS A 115 4.86 -6.98 -20.21
CA HIS A 115 5.88 -7.83 -20.82
C HIS A 115 5.41 -9.29 -20.95
N GLU A 116 4.56 -9.75 -20.03
CA GLU A 116 3.93 -11.08 -20.07
C GLU A 116 2.76 -11.12 -21.07
N GLU A 117 1.89 -10.10 -21.10
CA GLU A 117 0.79 -9.95 -22.06
C GLU A 117 1.32 -9.93 -23.51
N GLN A 118 2.45 -9.25 -23.79
CA GLN A 118 3.10 -9.24 -25.11
C GLN A 118 3.71 -10.60 -25.53
N HIS A 119 4.04 -11.48 -24.58
CA HIS A 119 4.51 -12.83 -24.87
C HIS A 119 3.36 -13.82 -25.12
N VAL A 120 2.21 -13.66 -24.44
CA VAL A 120 1.04 -14.53 -24.65
C VAL A 120 0.41 -14.29 -26.03
N GLU A 121 0.42 -13.06 -26.53
CA GLU A 121 -0.20 -12.74 -27.83
C GLU A 121 0.61 -13.28 -29.04
N ARG A 122 1.89 -13.67 -28.85
CA ARG A 122 2.70 -14.29 -29.91
C ARG A 122 2.62 -15.81 -29.98
N VAL A 123 2.07 -16.48 -28.97
CA VAL A 123 1.92 -17.95 -29.00
C VAL A 123 0.58 -18.37 -29.63
N PHE A 124 -0.39 -17.47 -29.78
CA PHE A 124 -1.68 -17.76 -30.40
C PHE A 124 -1.76 -17.45 -31.92
N ARG A 125 -0.72 -17.81 -32.69
CA ARG A 125 -0.81 -17.91 -34.17
C ARG A 125 -0.11 -19.15 -34.73
N ARG A 126 -0.77 -20.31 -34.66
CA ARG A 126 -0.62 -21.48 -35.56
C ARG A 126 -1.62 -22.56 -35.11
N ARG A 127 -2.48 -23.19 -35.90
CA ARG A 127 -2.84 -23.20 -37.33
C ARG A 127 -4.21 -23.91 -37.33
N ARG A 128 -5.28 -23.28 -37.83
CA ARG A 128 -6.46 -24.06 -38.23
C ARG A 128 -6.02 -24.88 -39.44
N GLU A 129 -5.84 -26.18 -39.26
CA GLU A 129 -5.87 -27.11 -40.38
C GLU A 129 -7.32 -27.27 -40.83
N PRO A 130 -7.64 -27.08 -42.12
CA PRO A 130 -8.92 -27.56 -42.63
C PRO A 130 -8.86 -29.09 -42.60
N ALA A 131 -9.77 -29.70 -41.84
CA ALA A 131 -10.03 -31.13 -41.93
C ALA A 131 -10.40 -31.47 -43.38
N GLY A 132 -9.64 -32.37 -43.99
CA GLY A 132 -9.83 -32.80 -45.36
C GLY A 132 -11.06 -33.70 -45.55
N VAL A 133 -11.73 -33.46 -46.68
CA VAL A 133 -12.31 -34.43 -47.64
C VAL A 133 -12.86 -35.75 -47.09
N ARG A 134 -14.18 -35.93 -47.25
CA ARG A 134 -14.77 -37.08 -47.99
C ARG A 134 -16.01 -36.63 -48.73
#